data_AF-A0A7S3WFQ3-F1
#
_entry.id   AF-A0A7S3WFQ3-F1
#
_cell.length_a   1.000
_cell.length_b   1.000
_cell.length_c   1.000
_cell.angle_alpha   90.00
_cell.angle_beta   90.00
_cell.angle_gamma   90.00
#
_symmetry.space_group_name_H-M   'P 1'
#
loop_
_entity.id
_entity.type
_entity.pdbx_description
1 polymer ?
#
loop_
_entity_poly.entity_id
_entity_poly.type
_entity_poly.pdbx_seq_one_letter_code
_entity_poly.pdbx_strand_id
1 'polypeptide(L)'
;RRWGANAAPPAIFSSTVNAATMDLPWLDFAWYFPRRPHKLRTPPWSVLHPQLVEAGGKVRWEDKLEIAMHTGNVGSVHRKSLAAVAEKAPREVFVNELFIGDHGKIRQTCKEMGLHATGGYQQHKCFMRFEDQCGYKYLLNSASIGYANKFKSRPASRPPRGAVRERRLFTAPAVNRLPRSSSRRS
;
A
#
# COMPACT_ATOMS: atom_id res chain seq x y z
N ARG A 1 -0.97 38.25 -5.50
CA ARG A 1 -2.18 38.58 -4.71
C ARG A 1 -1.85 38.40 -3.24
N ARG A 2 -1.82 39.47 -2.45
CA ARG A 2 -1.65 39.40 -0.99
C ARG A 2 -3.04 39.15 -0.40
N TRP A 3 -3.24 37.99 0.22
CA TRP A 3 -4.42 37.72 1.02
C TRP A 3 -4.33 38.59 2.29
N GLY A 4 -5.39 39.33 2.62
CA GLY A 4 -5.42 40.21 3.79
C GLY A 4 -5.22 39.44 5.09
N ALA A 5 -4.67 40.10 6.12
CA ALA A 5 -4.25 39.48 7.38
C ALA A 5 -5.33 38.70 8.16
N ASN A 6 -6.61 38.83 7.76
CA ASN A 6 -7.77 38.17 8.38
C ASN A 6 -8.57 37.29 7.41
N ALA A 7 -8.03 36.99 6.21
CA ALA A 7 -8.69 36.07 5.29
C ALA A 7 -8.42 34.63 5.72
N ALA A 8 -9.49 33.85 5.97
CA ALA A 8 -9.34 32.40 6.10
C ALA A 8 -8.61 31.86 4.86
N PRO A 9 -7.66 30.93 5.03
CA PRO A 9 -6.95 30.35 3.89
C PRO A 9 -7.96 29.77 2.90
N PRO A 10 -7.67 29.84 1.59
CA PRO A 10 -8.56 29.26 0.60
C PRO A 10 -8.77 27.77 0.88
N ALA A 11 -9.99 27.28 0.64
CA ALA A 11 -10.27 25.84 0.73
C ALA A 11 -9.42 25.11 -0.33
N ILE A 12 -8.43 24.35 0.12
CA ILE A 12 -7.57 23.51 -0.72
C ILE A 12 -8.11 22.09 -0.66
N PHE A 13 -8.42 21.51 -1.82
CA PHE A 13 -8.85 20.12 -1.93
C PHE A 13 -7.65 19.23 -2.21
N SER A 14 -7.37 18.28 -1.32
CA SER A 14 -6.23 17.38 -1.44
C SER A 14 -6.68 15.93 -1.35
N SER A 15 -6.08 15.07 -2.17
CA SER A 15 -6.39 13.63 -2.14
C SER A 15 -5.76 12.90 -0.95
N THR A 16 -4.85 13.57 -0.24
CA THR A 16 -4.25 13.08 1.00
C THR A 16 -4.24 14.22 2.01
N VAL A 17 -4.82 13.97 3.18
CA VAL A 17 -4.89 14.93 4.29
C VAL A 17 -4.45 14.23 5.58
N ASN A 18 -3.93 14.97 6.54
CA ASN A 18 -3.68 14.49 7.89
C ASN A 18 -4.10 15.55 8.92
N ALA A 19 -4.01 15.21 10.21
CA ALA A 19 -4.40 16.13 11.29
C ALA A 19 -3.58 17.43 11.36
N ALA A 20 -2.45 17.51 10.63
CA ALA A 20 -1.60 18.69 10.54
C ALA A 20 -1.91 19.58 9.32
N THR A 21 -2.85 19.18 8.46
CA THR A 21 -3.27 19.95 7.27
C THR A 21 -4.70 20.47 7.43
N MET A 22 -5.00 21.64 6.85
CA MET A 22 -6.37 22.20 6.79
C MET A 22 -7.09 21.89 5.46
N ASP A 23 -6.47 21.06 4.62
CA ASP A 23 -7.00 20.67 3.32
C ASP A 23 -8.29 19.85 3.48
N LEU A 24 -9.24 20.08 2.58
CA LEU A 24 -10.45 19.26 2.49
C LEU A 24 -10.16 17.97 1.70
N PRO A 25 -10.59 16.80 2.19
CA PRO A 25 -10.37 15.55 1.47
C PRO A 25 -11.14 15.55 0.13
N TRP A 26 -10.47 15.11 -0.93
CA TRP A 26 -11.06 14.96 -2.27
C TRP A 26 -10.70 13.60 -2.90
N LEU A 27 -11.49 13.17 -3.90
CA LEU A 27 -11.21 11.93 -4.61
C LEU A 27 -9.88 12.02 -5.36
N ASP A 28 -9.00 11.05 -5.10
CA ASP A 28 -7.72 10.96 -5.79
C ASP A 28 -7.90 10.79 -7.31
N PHE A 29 -6.97 11.36 -8.08
CA PHE A 29 -6.97 11.23 -9.54
C PHE A 29 -7.00 9.76 -10.01
N ALA A 30 -6.54 8.81 -9.19
CA ALA A 30 -6.61 7.39 -9.50
C ALA A 30 -8.04 6.81 -9.53
N TRP A 31 -9.06 7.56 -9.12
CA TRP A 31 -10.47 7.24 -9.38
C TRP A 31 -10.89 7.64 -10.80
N TYR A 32 -10.22 8.63 -11.38
CA TYR A 32 -10.50 9.23 -12.68
C TYR A 32 -9.25 9.21 -13.57
N PHE A 33 -8.58 8.06 -13.68
CA PHE A 33 -7.40 7.94 -14.53
C PHE A 33 -7.74 8.39 -15.96
N PRO A 34 -6.94 9.29 -16.57
CA PRO A 34 -7.19 9.73 -17.93
C PRO A 34 -7.18 8.53 -18.87
N ARG A 35 -8.13 8.48 -19.81
CA ARG A 35 -8.16 7.43 -20.85
C ARG A 35 -6.96 7.50 -21.81
N ARG A 36 -6.18 8.57 -21.76
CA ARG A 36 -4.96 8.77 -22.57
C ARG A 36 -3.78 8.01 -21.95
N PRO A 37 -2.80 7.55 -22.75
CA PRO A 37 -1.60 6.90 -22.22
C PRO A 37 -0.91 7.76 -21.15
N HIS A 38 -0.69 7.20 -19.97
CA HIS A 38 -0.04 7.89 -18.86
C HIS A 38 1.04 7.01 -18.21
N LYS A 39 2.02 7.64 -17.53
CA LYS A 39 3.19 6.94 -16.95
C LYS A 39 2.81 5.94 -15.86
N LEU A 40 1.76 6.24 -15.10
CA LEU A 40 1.17 5.31 -14.15
C LEU A 40 0.49 4.19 -14.95
N ARG A 41 0.71 2.91 -14.68
CA ARG A 41 0.07 1.83 -15.47
C ARG A 41 -1.12 1.20 -14.77
N THR A 42 -1.58 1.82 -13.68
CA THR A 42 -2.76 1.38 -12.95
C THR A 42 -4.00 1.68 -13.79
N PRO A 43 -4.83 0.67 -14.13
CA PRO A 43 -6.08 0.91 -14.84
C PRO A 43 -7.03 1.80 -14.02
N PRO A 44 -8.00 2.47 -14.67
CA PRO A 44 -9.10 3.14 -13.97
C PRO A 44 -9.81 2.20 -13.00
N TRP A 45 -10.29 2.74 -11.88
CA TRP A 45 -10.93 1.92 -10.84
C TRP A 45 -12.15 1.14 -11.35
N SER A 46 -12.94 1.73 -12.25
CA SER A 46 -14.08 1.08 -12.89
C SER A 46 -13.71 -0.17 -13.70
N VAL A 47 -12.47 -0.26 -14.17
CA VAL A 47 -11.92 -1.43 -14.88
C VAL A 47 -11.26 -2.39 -13.90
N LEU A 48 -10.42 -1.87 -12.99
CA LEU A 48 -9.64 -2.69 -12.07
C LEU A 48 -10.51 -3.40 -11.01
N HIS A 49 -11.57 -2.75 -10.52
CA HIS A 49 -12.43 -3.32 -9.49
C HIS A 49 -13.11 -4.64 -9.90
N PRO A 50 -13.86 -4.72 -11.02
CA PRO A 50 -14.47 -5.98 -11.43
C PRO A 50 -13.44 -7.08 -11.70
N GLN A 51 -12.30 -6.75 -12.29
CA GLN A 51 -11.19 -7.70 -12.50
C GLN A 51 -10.69 -8.30 -11.18
N LEU A 52 -10.56 -7.47 -10.13
CA LEU A 52 -10.11 -7.94 -8.82
C LEU A 52 -11.16 -8.75 -8.07
N VAL A 53 -12.44 -8.40 -8.22
CA VAL A 53 -13.54 -9.22 -7.68
C VAL A 53 -13.55 -10.59 -8.34
N GLU A 54 -13.42 -10.65 -9.66
CA GLU A 54 -13.35 -11.90 -10.42
C GLU A 54 -12.12 -12.73 -10.02
N ALA A 55 -10.92 -12.13 -10.02
CA ALA A 55 -9.69 -12.80 -9.62
C ALA A 55 -9.72 -13.26 -8.16
N GLY A 56 -10.27 -12.44 -7.26
CA GLY A 56 -10.46 -12.77 -5.86
C GLY A 56 -11.39 -13.95 -5.64
N GLY A 57 -12.47 -14.04 -6.44
CA GLY A 57 -13.43 -15.15 -6.40
C GLY A 57 -12.87 -16.48 -6.89
N LYS A 58 -11.79 -16.48 -7.67
CA LYS A 58 -11.12 -17.69 -8.17
C LYS A 58 -10.22 -18.38 -7.15
N VAL A 59 -9.89 -17.72 -6.03
CA VAL A 59 -8.97 -18.25 -5.02
C VAL A 59 -9.68 -18.35 -3.68
N ARG A 60 -9.95 -19.58 -3.23
CA ARG A 60 -10.55 -19.85 -1.92
C ARG A 60 -9.64 -19.32 -0.81
N TRP A 61 -10.22 -18.96 0.33
CA TRP A 61 -9.46 -18.37 1.43
C TRP A 61 -8.41 -19.33 1.98
N GLU A 62 -8.75 -20.61 2.04
CA GLU A 62 -7.94 -21.70 2.59
C GLU A 62 -6.68 -21.94 1.75
N ASP A 63 -6.78 -21.72 0.43
CA ASP A 63 -5.70 -21.94 -0.53
C ASP A 63 -4.75 -20.72 -0.67
N LYS A 64 -5.06 -19.60 -0.01
CA LYS A 64 -4.20 -18.40 -0.05
C LYS A 64 -2.93 -18.62 0.77
N LEU A 65 -1.83 -18.04 0.30
CA LEU A 65 -0.54 -18.06 0.98
C LEU A 65 -0.61 -17.33 2.32
N GLU A 66 -0.05 -17.95 3.35
CA GLU A 66 0.10 -17.39 4.71
C GLU A 66 1.36 -16.54 4.85
N ILE A 67 1.70 -15.79 3.80
CA ILE A 67 2.84 -14.88 3.75
C ILE A 67 2.29 -13.46 3.68
N ALA A 68 2.86 -12.53 4.46
CA ALA A 68 2.50 -11.13 4.40
C ALA A 68 3.19 -10.45 3.23
N MET A 69 2.41 -9.83 2.35
CA MET A 69 2.89 -9.34 1.06
C MET A 69 2.80 -7.84 0.91
N HIS A 70 3.90 -7.24 0.48
CA HIS A 70 3.97 -5.87 -0.01
C HIS A 70 4.60 -5.83 -1.40
N THR A 71 4.10 -4.94 -2.25
CA THR A 71 4.75 -4.60 -3.51
C THR A 71 4.77 -3.08 -3.68
N GLY A 72 5.84 -2.53 -4.24
CA GLY A 72 5.99 -1.11 -4.57
C GLY A 72 7.34 -0.53 -4.18
N ASN A 73 7.54 0.75 -4.47
CA ASN A 73 8.79 1.45 -4.20
C ASN A 73 9.10 1.51 -2.70
N VAL A 74 10.32 1.13 -2.29
CA VAL A 74 10.79 1.08 -0.89
C VAL A 74 11.49 2.40 -0.49
N GLY A 75 10.92 3.53 -0.91
CA GLY A 75 11.48 4.85 -0.63
C GLY A 75 11.25 5.36 0.80
N SER A 76 10.12 4.99 1.43
CA SER A 76 9.75 5.50 2.77
C SER A 76 10.37 4.68 3.90
N VAL A 77 10.61 5.31 5.06
CA VAL A 77 11.19 4.64 6.25
C VAL A 77 10.38 3.39 6.64
N HIS A 78 9.05 3.48 6.65
CA HIS A 78 8.19 2.34 6.96
C HIS A 78 8.35 1.18 5.98
N ARG A 79 8.56 1.46 4.68
CA ARG A 79 8.78 0.41 3.67
C ARG A 79 10.17 -0.20 3.81
N LYS A 80 11.19 0.61 4.10
CA LYS A 80 12.54 0.11 4.40
C LYS A 80 12.54 -0.84 5.59
N SER A 81 11.82 -0.50 6.66
CA SER A 81 11.63 -1.42 7.80
C SER A 81 10.98 -2.72 7.37
N LEU A 82 9.96 -2.68 6.51
CA LEU A 82 9.31 -3.88 6.02
C LEU A 82 10.22 -4.74 5.15
N ALA A 83 11.04 -4.13 4.29
CA ALA A 83 12.04 -4.83 3.49
C ALA A 83 13.08 -5.53 4.38
N ALA A 84 13.58 -4.84 5.41
CA ALA A 84 14.51 -5.43 6.38
C ALA A 84 13.90 -6.61 7.17
N VAL A 85 12.60 -6.57 7.46
CA VAL A 85 11.90 -7.73 8.06
C VAL A 85 11.85 -8.89 7.07
N ALA A 86 11.53 -8.63 5.80
CA ALA A 86 11.48 -9.68 4.79
C ALA A 86 12.85 -10.35 4.54
N GLU A 87 13.96 -9.61 4.66
CA GLU A 87 15.30 -10.20 4.62
C GLU A 87 15.55 -11.18 5.78
N LYS A 88 15.07 -10.86 6.98
CA LYS A 88 15.28 -11.66 8.20
C LYS A 88 14.28 -12.81 8.34
N ALA A 89 13.07 -12.64 7.85
CA ALA A 89 11.97 -13.58 7.96
C ALA A 89 11.32 -13.85 6.59
N PRO A 90 12.08 -14.44 5.63
CA PRO A 90 11.62 -14.58 4.25
C PRO A 90 10.40 -15.49 4.09
N ARG A 91 10.19 -16.44 4.99
CA ARG A 91 9.01 -17.33 4.98
C ARG A 91 7.73 -16.64 5.46
N GLU A 92 7.84 -15.53 6.18
CA GLU A 92 6.70 -14.82 6.77
C GLU A 92 6.33 -13.58 5.97
N VAL A 93 7.32 -12.90 5.36
CA VAL A 93 7.11 -11.64 4.68
C VAL A 93 7.75 -11.66 3.29
N PHE A 94 6.95 -11.27 2.31
CA PHE A 94 7.36 -11.03 0.93
C PHE A 94 7.29 -9.54 0.61
N VAL A 95 8.41 -8.96 0.18
CA VAL A 95 8.48 -7.57 -0.28
C VAL A 95 9.01 -7.55 -1.70
N ASN A 96 8.16 -7.17 -2.63
CA ASN A 96 8.52 -6.94 -4.02
C ASN A 96 8.74 -5.44 -4.28
N GLU A 97 10.00 -5.01 -4.40
CA GLU A 97 10.30 -3.63 -4.75
C GLU A 97 10.23 -3.40 -6.26
N LEU A 98 9.50 -2.34 -6.62
CA LEU A 98 9.36 -1.85 -7.97
C LEU A 98 9.34 -0.32 -7.97
N PHE A 99 10.07 0.27 -8.91
CA PHE A 99 10.06 1.68 -9.21
C PHE A 99 9.44 1.95 -10.59
N ILE A 100 8.92 3.16 -10.81
CA ILE A 100 8.33 3.54 -12.11
C ILE A 100 9.36 3.38 -13.25
N GLY A 101 10.65 3.58 -12.95
CA GLY A 101 11.75 3.39 -13.89
C GLY A 101 12.05 1.94 -14.29
N ASP A 102 11.46 0.95 -13.60
CA ASP A 102 11.60 -0.47 -13.94
C ASP A 102 10.60 -0.91 -15.02
N HIS A 103 9.59 -0.07 -15.29
CA HIS A 103 8.59 -0.35 -16.31
C HIS A 103 9.26 -0.53 -17.67
N GLY A 104 9.06 -1.71 -18.28
CA GLY A 104 9.65 -2.06 -19.58
C GLY A 104 11.01 -2.75 -19.50
N LYS A 105 11.69 -2.71 -18.35
CA LYS A 105 12.92 -3.47 -18.07
C LYS A 105 12.58 -4.85 -17.50
N ILE A 106 11.74 -4.88 -16.47
CA ILE A 106 11.28 -6.12 -15.85
C ILE A 106 10.06 -6.62 -16.62
N ARG A 107 10.14 -7.84 -17.16
CA ARG A 107 9.08 -8.44 -18.00
C ARG A 107 8.43 -9.68 -17.40
N GLN A 108 9.01 -10.24 -16.35
CA GLN A 108 8.50 -11.44 -15.69
C GLN A 108 7.84 -11.09 -14.36
N THR A 109 6.76 -11.81 -14.05
CA THR A 109 6.09 -11.71 -12.75
C THR A 109 6.83 -12.53 -11.69
N CYS A 110 6.69 -12.15 -10.41
CA CYS A 110 7.26 -12.95 -9.33
C CYS A 110 6.60 -14.34 -9.21
N LYS A 111 5.40 -14.51 -9.78
CA LYS A 111 4.72 -15.80 -9.87
C LYS A 111 5.36 -16.71 -10.92
N GLU A 112 5.58 -16.20 -12.13
CA GLU A 112 6.29 -16.90 -13.21
C GLU A 112 7.70 -17.34 -12.79
N MET A 113 8.37 -16.55 -11.95
CA MET A 113 9.69 -16.87 -11.41
C MET A 113 9.66 -17.76 -10.15
N GLY A 114 8.49 -18.15 -9.64
CA GLY A 114 8.37 -18.92 -8.39
C GLY A 114 8.72 -18.17 -7.09
N LEU A 115 9.17 -16.92 -7.16
CA LEU A 115 9.60 -16.10 -6.01
C LEU A 115 8.46 -15.71 -5.08
N HIS A 116 7.23 -15.68 -5.58
CA HIS A 116 6.04 -15.32 -4.81
C HIS A 116 5.79 -16.25 -3.60
N ALA A 117 6.20 -17.52 -3.68
CA ALA A 117 5.98 -18.51 -2.63
C ALA A 117 7.18 -18.68 -1.68
N THR A 118 8.39 -18.29 -2.11
CA THR A 118 9.59 -18.35 -1.27
C THR A 118 9.72 -17.15 -0.35
N GLY A 119 9.08 -16.04 -0.72
CA GLY A 119 9.02 -14.80 0.05
C GLY A 119 10.33 -14.01 0.04
N GLY A 120 10.59 -13.29 1.12
CA GLY A 120 11.75 -12.43 1.27
C GLY A 120 11.68 -11.13 0.46
N TYR A 121 12.81 -10.41 0.43
CA TYR A 121 12.92 -9.14 -0.26
C TYR A 121 13.45 -9.31 -1.68
N GLN A 122 12.63 -8.93 -2.67
CA GLN A 122 12.96 -8.98 -4.09
C GLN A 122 13.07 -7.57 -4.67
N GLN A 123 14.31 -7.08 -4.76
CA GLN A 123 14.63 -5.76 -5.26
C GLN A 123 14.80 -5.74 -6.79
N HIS A 124 13.90 -5.06 -7.51
CA HIS A 124 13.98 -4.85 -8.97
C HIS A 124 14.12 -6.13 -9.81
N LYS A 125 13.65 -7.29 -9.32
CA LYS A 125 13.79 -8.59 -10.03
C LYS A 125 12.58 -8.97 -10.88
N CYS A 126 11.39 -8.73 -10.35
CA CYS A 126 10.13 -9.22 -10.89
C CYS A 126 9.02 -8.23 -10.55
N PHE A 127 7.88 -8.30 -11.24
CA PHE A 127 6.71 -7.51 -10.87
C PHE A 127 5.55 -8.35 -10.35
N MET A 128 4.65 -7.72 -9.59
CA MET A 128 3.41 -8.36 -9.12
C MET A 128 2.19 -7.71 -9.78
N ARG A 129 1.39 -8.52 -10.48
CA ARG A 129 0.08 -8.08 -10.97
C ARG A 129 -0.88 -7.90 -9.80
N PHE A 130 -2.02 -7.24 -10.00
CA PHE A 130 -3.00 -7.08 -8.92
C PHE A 130 -3.72 -8.40 -8.59
N GLU A 131 -3.99 -9.19 -9.62
CA GLU A 131 -4.62 -10.51 -9.56
C GLU A 131 -3.76 -11.51 -8.78
N ASP A 132 -2.44 -11.48 -8.96
CA ASP A 132 -1.52 -12.34 -8.22
C ASP A 132 -1.52 -12.04 -6.71
N GLN A 133 -1.84 -10.80 -6.31
CA GLN A 133 -1.93 -10.41 -4.90
C GLN A 133 -3.17 -11.03 -4.23
N CYS A 134 -4.22 -11.35 -4.99
CA CYS A 134 -5.40 -12.05 -4.45
C CYS A 134 -5.06 -13.45 -3.92
N GLY A 135 -3.89 -14.00 -4.24
CA GLY A 135 -3.39 -15.27 -3.70
C GLY A 135 -2.84 -15.20 -2.27
N TYR A 136 -2.77 -14.03 -1.63
CA TYR A 136 -2.22 -13.88 -0.28
C TYR A 136 -3.32 -13.58 0.75
N LYS A 137 -3.20 -14.14 1.95
CA LYS A 137 -4.10 -13.81 3.08
C LYS A 137 -3.83 -12.42 3.63
N TYR A 138 -2.57 -12.02 3.67
CA TYR A 138 -2.13 -10.79 4.35
C TYR A 138 -1.50 -9.82 3.35
N LEU A 139 -2.24 -8.78 2.97
CA LEU A 139 -1.73 -7.71 2.12
C LEU A 139 -1.33 -6.51 2.98
N LEU A 140 -0.07 -6.07 2.92
CA LEU A 140 0.48 -4.95 3.70
C LEU A 140 0.56 -3.63 2.92
N ASN A 141 -0.16 -2.60 3.40
CA ASN A 141 -0.22 -1.29 2.77
C ASN A 141 0.48 -0.29 3.67
N SER A 142 1.47 0.41 3.14
CA SER A 142 2.27 1.37 3.90
C SER A 142 2.21 2.74 3.22
N ALA A 143 2.14 3.77 4.06
CA ALA A 143 2.11 5.15 3.63
C ALA A 143 3.37 5.54 2.83
N SER A 144 3.20 6.48 1.92
CA SER A 144 4.23 7.16 1.12
C SER A 144 3.87 8.65 1.04
N ILE A 145 4.73 9.46 0.40
CA ILE A 145 4.46 10.86 0.06
C ILE A 145 3.24 10.88 -0.87
N GLY A 146 2.06 11.23 -0.34
CA GLY A 146 0.77 11.07 -1.03
C GLY A 146 0.34 9.59 -1.09
N TYR A 147 -0.89 9.29 -0.72
CA TYR A 147 -1.35 7.95 -0.37
C TYR A 147 -1.02 6.85 -1.39
N ALA A 148 -0.85 5.61 -0.89
CA ALA A 148 -0.73 4.43 -1.73
C ALA A 148 -2.11 4.03 -2.28
N ASN A 149 -2.37 4.32 -3.55
CA ASN A 149 -3.58 3.91 -4.28
C ASN A 149 -3.85 2.39 -4.30
N LYS A 150 -2.95 1.58 -3.75
CA LYS A 150 -3.11 0.13 -3.52
C LYS A 150 -4.08 -0.19 -2.36
N PHE A 151 -4.48 0.79 -1.54
CA PHE A 151 -5.41 0.52 -0.43
C PHE A 151 -6.81 0.13 -0.92
N LYS A 152 -7.33 0.79 -1.96
CA LYS A 152 -8.68 0.53 -2.49
C LYS A 152 -8.84 -0.83 -3.19
N SER A 153 -7.76 -1.42 -3.71
CA SER A 153 -7.79 -2.70 -4.42
C SER A 153 -7.83 -3.93 -3.51
N ARG A 154 -7.63 -3.77 -2.19
CA ARG A 154 -7.49 -4.89 -1.23
C ARG A 154 -8.78 -5.37 -0.58
N PRO A 155 -9.79 -4.52 -0.30
CA PRO A 155 -11.07 -4.98 0.22
C PRO A 155 -11.84 -5.93 -0.69
N ALA A 156 -11.50 -6.00 -1.99
CA ALA A 156 -12.15 -6.87 -2.98
C ALA A 156 -11.76 -8.35 -2.86
N SER A 157 -10.69 -8.70 -2.14
CA SER A 157 -10.23 -10.09 -1.95
C SER A 157 -10.76 -10.76 -0.66
N ARG A 158 -11.91 -10.29 -0.14
CA ARG A 158 -12.44 -10.65 1.19
C ARG A 158 -12.90 -12.12 1.33
N PRO A 159 -12.83 -12.68 2.55
CA PRO A 159 -13.43 -13.98 2.87
C PRO A 159 -14.97 -13.92 2.82
N PRO A 160 -15.65 -15.08 2.68
CA PRO A 160 -17.11 -15.16 2.69
C PRO A 160 -17.71 -14.67 4.02
N ARG A 161 -18.96 -14.21 3.97
CA ARG A 161 -19.71 -13.71 5.14
C ARG A 161 -19.84 -14.83 6.19
N GLY A 162 -19.15 -14.69 7.32
CA GLY A 162 -19.26 -15.63 8.44
C GLY A 162 -17.98 -15.83 9.25
N ALA A 163 -16.80 -15.49 8.71
CA ALA A 163 -15.55 -15.55 9.48
C ALA A 163 -15.49 -14.40 10.51
N VAL A 164 -15.23 -14.75 11.77
CA VAL A 164 -15.09 -13.87 12.92
C VAL A 164 -14.24 -12.64 12.59
N ARG A 165 -14.79 -11.45 12.83
CA ARG A 165 -14.10 -10.16 12.66
C ARG A 165 -13.03 -10.01 13.74
N GLU A 166 -11.85 -10.56 13.53
CA GLU A 166 -10.65 -10.08 14.24
C GLU A 166 -9.98 -9.00 13.38
N ARG A 167 -10.46 -7.75 13.52
CA ARG A 167 -9.71 -6.59 13.05
C ARG A 167 -8.54 -6.36 14.00
N ARG A 168 -7.45 -7.11 13.84
CA ARG A 168 -6.14 -6.62 14.32
C ARG A 168 -5.58 -5.67 13.26
N LEU A 169 -6.06 -4.43 13.31
CA LEU A 169 -5.31 -3.32 12.72
C LEU A 169 -4.03 -3.17 13.54
N PHE A 170 -2.92 -3.71 13.03
CA PHE A 170 -1.61 -3.25 13.46
C PHE A 170 -1.35 -1.89 12.83
N THR A 171 -1.99 -0.86 13.38
CA THR A 171 -1.46 0.50 13.30
C THR A 171 -0.31 0.56 14.30
N ALA A 172 0.93 0.64 13.81
CA ALA A 172 2.05 1.00 14.67
C ALA A 172 1.70 2.33 15.36
N PRO A 173 1.66 2.40 16.70
CA PRO A 173 1.39 3.65 17.39
C PRO A 173 2.52 4.63 17.07
N ALA A 174 2.13 5.87 16.74
CA ALA A 174 3.04 6.99 16.81
C ALA A 174 3.64 7.00 18.22
N VAL A 175 4.97 6.94 18.30
CA VAL A 175 5.69 7.05 19.57
C VAL A 175 5.38 8.43 20.16
N ASN A 176 4.45 8.46 21.11
CA ASN A 176 4.24 9.61 21.98
C ASN A 176 5.53 9.85 22.76
N ARG A 177 6.13 11.02 22.57
CA ARG A 177 7.18 11.52 23.46
C ARG A 177 6.57 11.63 24.87
N LEU A 178 7.12 10.86 25.81
CA LEU A 178 6.85 11.05 27.23
C LEU A 178 7.36 12.44 27.68
N PRO A 179 6.67 13.11 28.63
CA PRO A 179 7.10 14.39 29.17
C PRO A 179 8.39 14.21 30.00
N ARG A 180 9.33 15.15 29.86
CA ARG A 180 10.55 15.22 30.67
C ARG A 180 10.17 15.42 32.13
N SER A 181 10.44 14.42 32.96
CA SER A 181 10.45 14.59 34.42
C SER A 181 11.69 15.38 34.83
N SER A 182 11.44 16.37 35.66
CA SER A 182 12.40 17.13 36.43
C SER A 182 13.18 16.23 37.38
N SER A 183 14.50 16.36 37.43
CA SER A 183 15.30 15.94 38.59
C SER A 183 16.10 17.13 39.11
N ARG A 184 15.77 17.46 40.35
CA ARG A 184 16.52 18.32 41.27
C ARG A 184 17.94 17.77 41.41
N ARG A 185 18.93 18.66 41.42
CA ARG A 185 20.22 18.38 42.06
C ARG A 185 20.15 18.92 43.49
N SER A 186 20.37 18.02 44.44
CA SER A 186 20.90 18.35 45.76
C SER A 186 22.38 18.69 45.64
#